data_AF-A0A557QWI2-F1
#
_entry.id   AF-A0A557QWI2-F1
#
_cell.length_a   1.000
_cell.length_b   1.000
_cell.length_c   1.000
_cell.angle_alpha   90.00
_cell.angle_beta   90.00
_cell.angle_gamma   90.00
#
_symmetry.space_group_name_H-M   'P 1'
#
loop_
_entity.id
_entity.type
_entity.pdbx_description
1 polymer ?
#
loop_
_entity_poly.entity_id
_entity_poly.type
_entity_poly.pdbx_seq_one_letter_code
_entity_poly.pdbx_strand_id
1 'polypeptide(L)'
;MSSPHGRVATVIRRNALRLLRPTRALKGRVYGAHNDEAFKQIISENGWTLLSDKRLEIAPGVYENHYLDAKGRSAVKTTYDSKVWSDAQMQSMSRQAVVKVESEANRGLGSLPTHGKPVQVELNGVPFVVTSDKGKLYAFPGKQ
;
A
#
# COMPACT_ATOMS: atom_id res chain seq x y z
N MET A 1 7.55 18.36 47.60
CA MET A 1 7.80 18.70 46.20
C MET A 1 7.93 17.39 45.44
N SER A 2 6.92 17.01 44.65
CA SER A 2 6.91 15.74 43.93
C SER A 2 6.65 16.01 42.45
N SER A 3 7.63 15.66 41.61
CA SER A 3 7.63 15.80 40.15
C SER A 3 6.67 14.80 39.49
N PRO A 4 5.89 15.19 38.47
CA PRO A 4 5.09 14.25 37.70
C PRO A 4 5.92 13.68 36.55
N HIS A 5 6.38 12.43 36.68
CA HIS A 5 6.99 11.74 35.54
C HIS A 5 5.89 11.15 34.64
N GLY A 6 5.75 11.77 33.46
CA GLY A 6 5.73 11.05 32.19
C GLY A 6 4.53 10.15 31.90
N ARG A 7 3.42 10.75 31.45
CA ARG A 7 2.53 10.08 30.50
C ARG A 7 3.22 10.10 29.12
N VAL A 8 3.94 9.05 28.75
CA VAL A 8 4.35 8.87 27.35
C VAL A 8 4.22 7.41 26.94
N ALA A 9 3.32 7.20 25.97
CA ALA A 9 3.33 6.13 24.98
C ALA A 9 3.10 4.68 25.43
N THR A 10 1.95 4.40 26.04
CA THR A 10 1.38 3.02 26.03
C THR A 10 0.13 2.96 25.15
N VAL A 11 0.29 3.28 23.87
CA VAL A 11 -0.71 2.94 22.84
C VAL A 11 -0.02 2.29 21.64
N ILE A 12 0.85 1.32 21.89
CA ILE A 12 1.25 0.35 20.84
C ILE A 12 0.12 -0.69 20.71
N ARG A 13 -1.10 -0.24 20.36
CA ARG A 13 -2.17 -1.15 19.95
C ARG A 13 -2.05 -1.43 18.47
N ARG A 14 -1.18 -2.40 18.17
CA ARG A 14 -1.24 -3.37 17.05
C ARG A 14 -2.42 -3.11 16.11
N ASN A 15 -2.21 -2.37 15.03
CA ASN A 15 -3.20 -2.19 13.97
C ASN A 15 -2.56 -2.14 12.58
N ALA A 16 -1.48 -2.90 12.38
CA ALA A 16 -0.78 -3.06 11.10
C ALA A 16 -1.55 -3.92 10.06
N LEU A 17 -2.76 -4.40 10.39
CA LEU A 17 -3.47 -5.43 9.63
C LEU A 17 -4.54 -4.86 8.68
N ARG A 18 -4.26 -3.73 8.04
CA ARG A 18 -5.14 -3.15 7.01
C ARG A 18 -4.51 -3.05 5.62
N LEU A 19 -3.43 -3.80 5.38
CA LEU A 19 -2.94 -4.16 4.04
C LEU A 19 -3.92 -5.03 3.24
N LEU A 20 -4.91 -5.60 3.93
CA LEU A 20 -6.00 -6.37 3.34
C LEU A 20 -7.30 -5.62 3.58
N ARG A 21 -7.53 -4.50 2.89
CA ARG A 21 -8.93 -4.20 2.53
C ARG A 21 -9.44 -5.48 1.86
N PRO A 22 -10.62 -6.01 2.21
CA PRO A 22 -11.13 -7.24 1.60
C PRO A 22 -10.97 -7.10 0.10
N THR A 23 -10.20 -8.02 -0.47
CA THR A 23 -9.93 -8.07 -1.90
C THR A 23 -11.26 -8.03 -2.63
N ARG A 24 -11.52 -6.93 -3.34
CA ARG A 24 -12.79 -6.76 -4.04
C ARG A 24 -12.69 -5.81 -5.22
N ALA A 25 -13.39 -6.17 -6.28
CA ALA A 25 -13.80 -5.25 -7.32
C ALA A 25 -14.97 -4.40 -6.80
N LEU A 26 -14.82 -3.08 -6.82
CA LEU A 26 -15.90 -2.17 -6.44
C LEU A 26 -15.85 -0.92 -7.31
N LYS A 27 -16.99 -0.53 -7.89
CA LYS A 27 -17.13 0.68 -8.73
C LYS A 27 -16.12 0.75 -9.90
N GLY A 28 -15.68 -0.39 -10.44
CA GLY A 28 -14.71 -0.44 -11.54
C GLY A 28 -13.25 -0.28 -11.11
N ARG A 29 -12.94 -0.54 -9.83
CA ARG A 29 -11.56 -0.53 -9.31
C ARG A 29 -11.31 -1.75 -8.45
N VAL A 30 -10.07 -2.25 -8.46
CA VAL A 30 -9.60 -3.29 -7.53
C VAL A 30 -9.07 -2.66 -6.24
N TYR A 31 -9.68 -2.98 -5.10
CA TYR A 31 -9.18 -2.64 -3.76
C TYR A 31 -8.51 -3.85 -3.12
N GLY A 32 -7.37 -3.68 -2.43
CA GLY A 32 -6.58 -4.82 -1.92
C GLY A 32 -5.83 -5.52 -3.06
N ALA A 33 -5.60 -6.84 -3.01
CA ALA A 33 -4.97 -7.62 -4.10
C ALA A 33 -3.75 -6.95 -4.77
N HIS A 34 -2.71 -6.68 -3.97
CA HIS A 34 -1.42 -6.25 -4.50
C HIS A 34 -0.57 -7.44 -4.93
N ASN A 35 -0.92 -8.68 -4.58
CA ASN A 35 -0.33 -9.86 -5.19
C ASN A 35 -0.81 -9.97 -6.65
N ASP A 36 0.12 -10.14 -7.60
CA ASP A 36 -0.15 -10.09 -9.05
C ASP A 36 -1.10 -11.19 -9.52
N GLU A 37 -0.99 -12.39 -8.97
CA GLU A 37 -1.86 -13.52 -9.30
C GLU A 37 -3.29 -13.26 -8.82
N ALA A 38 -3.44 -12.80 -7.56
CA ALA A 38 -4.73 -12.42 -7.01
C ALA A 38 -5.37 -11.26 -7.79
N PHE A 39 -4.58 -10.29 -8.25
CA PHE A 39 -5.05 -9.20 -9.10
C PHE A 39 -5.57 -9.73 -10.45
N LYS A 40 -4.79 -10.55 -11.15
CA LYS A 40 -5.19 -11.14 -12.44
C LYS A 40 -6.45 -11.98 -12.32
N GLN A 41 -6.60 -12.74 -11.24
CA GLN A 41 -7.82 -13.49 -10.95
C GLN A 41 -9.05 -12.56 -10.89
N ILE A 42 -8.97 -11.43 -10.18
CA ILE A 42 -10.08 -10.46 -10.09
C ILE A 42 -10.40 -9.87 -11.46
N ILE A 43 -9.39 -9.52 -12.25
CA ILE A 43 -9.59 -9.01 -13.62
C ILE A 43 -10.39 -10.03 -14.43
N SER A 44 -9.98 -11.30 -14.41
CA SER A 44 -10.65 -12.37 -15.14
C SER A 44 -12.08 -12.61 -14.65
N GLU A 45 -12.29 -12.74 -13.34
CA GLU A 45 -13.61 -13.03 -12.73
C GLU A 45 -14.65 -11.92 -12.99
N ASN A 46 -14.19 -10.69 -13.22
CA ASN A 46 -15.07 -9.55 -13.47
C ASN A 46 -15.22 -9.20 -14.97
N GLY A 47 -14.62 -9.98 -15.86
CA GLY A 47 -14.62 -9.70 -17.31
C GLY A 47 -13.92 -8.38 -17.65
N TRP A 48 -12.90 -8.00 -16.88
CA TRP A 48 -12.11 -6.79 -17.10
C TRP A 48 -10.94 -7.10 -18.03
N THR A 49 -10.38 -6.08 -18.66
CA THR A 49 -9.30 -6.25 -19.64
C THR A 49 -8.00 -5.67 -19.08
N LEU A 50 -6.97 -6.52 -18.94
CA LEU A 50 -5.61 -6.08 -18.63
C LEU A 50 -4.93 -5.54 -19.90
N LEU A 51 -4.42 -4.31 -19.83
CA LEU A 51 -3.68 -3.68 -20.93
C LEU A 51 -2.19 -4.05 -20.79
N SER A 52 -1.83 -5.23 -21.28
CA SER A 52 -0.49 -5.83 -21.09
C SER A 52 0.64 -4.99 -21.71
N ASP A 53 0.34 -4.28 -22.80
CA ASP A 53 1.22 -3.31 -23.47
C ASP A 53 1.55 -2.09 -22.59
N LYS A 54 0.73 -1.82 -21.57
CA LYS A 54 0.90 -0.72 -20.61
C LYS A 54 1.38 -1.19 -19.23
N ARG A 55 1.78 -2.45 -19.09
CA ARG A 55 2.36 -2.95 -17.85
C ARG A 55 3.80 -2.46 -17.72
N LEU A 56 4.08 -1.71 -16.66
CA LEU A 56 5.41 -1.15 -16.39
C LEU A 56 6.00 -1.76 -15.13
N GLU A 57 7.21 -2.28 -15.19
CA GLU A 57 7.97 -2.66 -13.99
C GLU A 57 8.55 -1.41 -13.34
N ILE A 58 8.14 -1.12 -12.10
CA ILE A 58 8.54 0.10 -11.37
C ILE A 58 9.62 -0.15 -10.32
N ALA A 59 9.85 -1.43 -9.99
CA ALA A 59 10.92 -1.98 -9.17
C ALA A 59 10.97 -3.50 -9.44
N PRO A 60 12.06 -4.22 -9.11
CA PRO A 60 12.17 -5.66 -9.38
C PRO A 60 10.97 -6.45 -8.85
N GLY A 61 10.22 -7.09 -9.75
CA GLY A 61 9.02 -7.85 -9.42
C GLY A 61 7.83 -7.02 -8.94
N VAL A 62 7.80 -5.70 -9.18
CA VAL A 62 6.69 -4.80 -8.83
C VAL A 62 6.25 -4.03 -10.06
N TYR A 63 4.96 -4.11 -10.37
CA TYR A 63 4.42 -3.67 -11.65
C TYR A 63 3.29 -2.67 -11.45
N GLU A 64 3.27 -1.63 -12.26
CA GLU A 64 2.09 -0.81 -12.51
C GLU A 64 1.27 -1.44 -13.64
N ASN A 65 0.02 -1.80 -13.36
CA ASN A 65 -0.87 -2.46 -14.31
C ASN A 65 -2.03 -1.53 -14.67
N HIS A 66 -2.19 -1.28 -15.97
CA HIS A 66 -3.33 -0.56 -16.52
C HIS A 66 -4.40 -1.56 -16.96
N TYR A 67 -5.66 -1.31 -16.63
CA TYR A 67 -6.77 -2.19 -16.99
C TYR A 67 -8.05 -1.39 -17.26
N LEU A 68 -8.95 -1.98 -18.02
CA LEU A 68 -10.29 -1.48 -18.28
C LEU A 68 -11.30 -2.31 -17.50
N ASP A 69 -12.20 -1.64 -16.79
CA ASP A 69 -13.36 -2.32 -16.22
C ASP A 69 -14.35 -2.78 -17.32
N ALA A 70 -15.39 -3.50 -16.94
CA ALA A 70 -16.43 -3.98 -17.87
C ALA A 70 -17.19 -2.86 -18.61
N LYS A 71 -17.02 -1.59 -18.21
CA LYS A 71 -17.59 -0.41 -18.87
C LYS A 71 -16.55 0.35 -19.70
N GLY A 72 -15.36 -0.21 -19.91
CA GLY A 72 -14.27 0.42 -20.64
C GLY A 72 -13.56 1.54 -19.88
N ARG A 73 -13.78 1.68 -18.57
CA ARG A 73 -13.15 2.74 -17.77
C ARG A 73 -11.76 2.31 -17.34
N SER A 74 -10.77 3.16 -17.63
CA SER A 74 -9.38 2.91 -17.28
C SER A 74 -9.11 3.08 -15.80
N ALA A 75 -8.32 2.18 -15.23
CA ALA A 75 -7.78 2.25 -13.90
C ALA A 75 -6.36 1.66 -13.83
N VAL A 76 -5.63 2.04 -12.79
CA VAL A 76 -4.26 1.61 -12.54
C VAL A 76 -4.19 0.87 -11.22
N LYS A 77 -3.35 -0.17 -11.16
CA LYS A 77 -3.04 -0.90 -9.93
C LYS A 77 -1.60 -1.36 -9.89
N THR A 78 -0.90 -1.02 -8.82
CA THR A 78 0.40 -1.60 -8.53
C THR A 78 0.26 -2.98 -7.88
N THR A 79 0.98 -3.96 -8.42
CA THR A 79 1.09 -5.33 -7.91
C THR A 79 2.54 -5.75 -7.71
N TYR A 80 2.77 -6.84 -6.98
CA TYR A 80 4.05 -7.53 -6.85
C TYR A 80 3.92 -8.99 -7.27
N ASP A 81 4.98 -9.53 -7.87
CA ASP A 81 5.13 -10.95 -8.20
C ASP A 81 5.55 -11.72 -6.94
N SER A 82 4.73 -12.70 -6.55
CA SER A 82 4.95 -13.54 -5.36
C SER A 82 6.20 -14.41 -5.44
N LYS A 83 6.74 -14.64 -6.64
CA LYS A 83 7.98 -15.37 -6.88
C LYS A 83 9.22 -14.54 -6.57
N VAL A 84 9.11 -13.21 -6.64
CA VAL A 84 10.19 -12.28 -6.28
C VAL A 84 10.01 -11.81 -4.83
N TRP A 85 8.78 -11.49 -4.44
CA TRP A 85 8.43 -10.99 -3.11
C TRP A 85 7.30 -11.80 -2.51
N SER A 86 7.60 -12.58 -1.46
CA SER A 86 6.52 -13.26 -0.72
C SER A 86 5.58 -12.26 -0.05
N ASP A 87 4.33 -12.67 0.15
CA ASP A 87 3.33 -11.90 0.89
C ASP A 87 3.84 -11.46 2.27
N ALA A 88 4.61 -12.33 2.95
CA ALA A 88 5.21 -12.03 4.24
C ALA A 88 6.27 -10.92 4.17
N GLN A 89 7.13 -10.93 3.15
CA GLN A 89 8.12 -9.87 2.91
C GLN A 89 7.43 -8.55 2.59
N MET A 90 6.43 -8.54 1.69
CA MET A 90 5.69 -7.33 1.33
C MET A 90 4.92 -6.77 2.52
N GLN A 91 4.33 -7.63 3.36
CA GLN A 91 3.65 -7.19 4.56
C GLN A 91 4.63 -6.63 5.60
N SER A 92 5.81 -7.23 5.75
CA SER A 92 6.88 -6.73 6.62
C SER A 92 7.38 -5.36 6.16
N MET A 93 7.70 -5.20 4.87
CA MET A 93 8.16 -3.92 4.31
C MET A 93 7.09 -2.83 4.42
N SER A 94 5.82 -3.17 4.18
CA SER A 94 4.73 -2.20 4.35
C SER A 94 4.62 -1.70 5.80
N ARG A 95 4.87 -2.56 6.80
CA ARG A 95 4.94 -2.14 8.21
C ARG A 95 6.15 -1.25 8.48
N GLN A 96 7.31 -1.60 7.93
CA GLN A 96 8.52 -0.80 8.04
C GLN A 96 8.31 0.59 7.42
N ALA A 97 7.59 0.69 6.31
CA ALA A 97 7.29 1.97 5.65
C ALA A 97 6.45 2.88 6.56
N VAL A 98 5.41 2.33 7.19
CA VAL A 98 4.60 3.06 8.18
C VAL A 98 5.45 3.52 9.36
N VAL A 99 6.23 2.62 9.97
CA VAL A 99 7.09 2.93 11.13
C VAL A 99 8.12 4.01 10.78
N LYS A 100 8.70 3.96 9.57
CA LYS A 100 9.63 4.98 9.09
C LYS A 100 8.98 6.36 9.05
N VAL A 101 7.81 6.48 8.42
CA VAL A 101 7.06 7.75 8.35
C VAL A 101 6.66 8.26 9.73
N GLU A 102 6.18 7.38 10.62
CA GLU A 102 5.85 7.77 11.99
C GLU A 102 7.10 8.26 12.76
N SER A 103 8.23 7.58 12.61
CA SER A 103 9.48 7.97 13.25
C SER A 103 9.99 9.31 12.74
N GLU A 104 9.97 9.55 11.44
CA GLU A 104 10.38 10.81 10.82
C GLU A 104 9.48 11.97 11.29
N ALA A 105 8.15 11.77 11.33
CA ALA A 105 7.22 12.77 11.84
C ALA A 105 7.44 13.09 13.32
N ASN A 106 7.64 12.06 14.17
CA ASN A 106 7.91 12.25 15.60
C ASN A 106 9.23 12.99 15.87
N ARG A 107 10.19 12.90 14.94
CA ARG A 107 11.48 13.60 15.00
C ARG A 107 11.42 15.00 14.39
N GLY A 108 10.27 15.44 13.86
CA GLY A 108 10.13 16.72 13.15
C GLY A 108 10.81 16.75 11.78
N LEU A 109 11.15 15.60 11.21
CA LEU A 109 11.83 15.45 9.92
C LEU A 109 10.85 15.30 8.75
N GLY A 110 9.56 15.15 9.04
CA GLY A 110 8.51 14.96 8.05
C GLY A 110 7.13 15.21 8.65
N SER A 111 6.09 14.96 7.85
CA SER A 111 4.69 15.05 8.29
C SER A 111 3.99 13.72 8.12
N LEU A 112 3.08 13.39 9.03
CA LEU A 112 2.18 12.24 8.84
C LEU A 112 1.31 12.47 7.61
N PRO A 113 1.02 11.42 6.82
CA PRO A 113 0.16 11.55 5.67
C PRO A 113 -1.25 11.93 6.11
N THR A 114 -1.89 12.77 5.31
CA THR A 114 -3.29 13.18 5.51
C THR A 114 -4.12 12.73 4.31
N HIS A 115 -5.44 12.81 4.42
CA HIS A 115 -6.32 12.42 3.33
C HIS A 115 -5.97 13.20 2.05
N GLY A 116 -5.57 12.49 0.99
CA GLY A 116 -5.15 13.09 -0.29
C GLY A 116 -3.69 13.55 -0.34
N LYS A 117 -2.91 13.41 0.74
CA LYS A 117 -1.48 13.72 0.80
C LYS A 117 -0.70 12.52 1.35
N PRO A 118 -0.51 11.46 0.55
CA PRO A 118 0.32 10.33 0.96
C PRO A 118 1.81 10.72 0.98
N VAL A 119 2.64 9.86 1.59
CA VAL A 119 4.10 10.00 1.66
C VAL A 119 4.73 8.81 0.93
N GLN A 120 5.68 9.09 0.04
CA GLN A 120 6.44 8.07 -0.67
C GLN A 120 7.64 7.63 0.17
N VAL A 121 7.83 6.32 0.29
CA VAL A 121 8.99 5.71 0.96
C VAL A 121 9.57 4.64 0.04
N GLU A 122 10.89 4.54 -0.01
CA GLU A 122 11.57 3.41 -0.65
C GLU A 122 12.13 2.46 0.40
N LEU A 123 11.90 1.16 0.20
CA LEU A 123 12.47 0.08 1.02
C LEU A 123 12.98 -1.02 0.10
N ASN A 124 14.26 -1.34 0.19
CA ASN A 124 14.91 -2.37 -0.64
C ASN A 124 14.65 -2.19 -2.15
N GLY A 125 14.67 -0.94 -2.64
CA GLY A 125 14.38 -0.61 -4.04
C GLY A 125 12.90 -0.68 -4.43
N VAL A 126 11.99 -1.06 -3.51
CA VAL A 126 10.54 -1.10 -3.74
C VAL A 126 9.89 0.21 -3.28
N PRO A 127 9.16 0.91 -4.15
CA PRO A 127 8.43 2.12 -3.78
C PRO A 127 7.13 1.75 -3.03
N PHE A 128 6.93 2.36 -1.86
CA PHE A 128 5.73 2.26 -1.04
C PHE A 128 5.06 3.62 -0.86
N VAL A 129 3.74 3.63 -1.02
CA VAL A 129 2.89 4.78 -0.70
C VAL A 129 2.32 4.59 0.69
N VAL A 130 2.66 5.48 1.62
CA VAL A 130 2.11 5.52 2.98
C VAL A 130 0.99 6.55 3.04
N THR A 131 -0.20 6.15 3.48
CA THR A 131 -1.38 7.03 3.54
C THR A 131 -2.20 6.79 4.79
N SER A 132 -3.20 7.65 5.03
CA SER A 132 -4.07 7.63 6.20
C SER A 132 -5.53 7.41 5.79
N ASP A 133 -6.19 6.44 6.42
CA ASP A 133 -7.64 6.21 6.33
C ASP A 133 -8.22 6.12 7.73
N LYS A 134 -9.13 7.05 8.06
CA LYS A 134 -9.77 7.16 9.38
C LYS A 134 -8.76 7.20 10.55
N GLY A 135 -7.68 7.96 10.37
CA GLY A 135 -6.62 8.13 11.37
C GLY A 135 -5.70 6.91 11.52
N LYS A 136 -5.80 5.90 10.66
CA LYS A 136 -4.90 4.75 10.63
C LYS A 136 -4.00 4.82 9.42
N LEU A 137 -2.69 4.70 9.67
CA LEU A 137 -1.70 4.60 8.62
C LEU A 137 -1.66 3.21 8.02
N TYR A 138 -1.45 3.16 6.72
CA TYR A 138 -1.15 1.93 5.99
C TYR A 138 -0.27 2.25 4.79
N ALA A 139 0.48 1.24 4.35
CA ALA A 139 1.32 1.35 3.17
C ALA A 139 0.97 0.26 2.16
N PHE A 140 1.24 0.52 0.89
CA PHE A 140 1.11 -0.44 -0.20
C PHE A 140 2.17 -0.13 -1.27
N PRO A 141 2.62 -1.12 -2.07
CA PRO A 141 3.56 -0.86 -3.15
C PRO A 141 2.93 0.07 -4.18
N GLY A 142 3.70 1.04 -4.66
CA GLY A 142 3.22 2.03 -5.63
C GLY A 142 4.10 3.28 -5.67
N LYS A 143 3.89 4.07 -6.72
CA LYS A 143 4.40 5.44 -6.86
C LYS A 143 3.23 6.42 -6.81
N GLN A 144 3.49 7.63 -6.31
CA GLN A 144 2.55 8.74 -6.30
C GLN A 144 2.56 9.49 -7.63
#